data_AF-G5LVS5-F1
#
_entry.id   AF-G5LVS5-F1
#
_cell.length_a   1.000
_cell.length_b   1.000
_cell.length_c   1.000
_cell.angle_alpha   90.00
_cell.angle_beta   90.00
_cell.angle_gamma   90.00
#
_symmetry.space_group_name_H-M   'P 1'
#
loop_
_entity.id
_entity.type
_entity.pdbx_description
1 polymer ?
#
loop_
_entity_poly.entity_id
_entity_poly.type
_entity_poly.pdbx_seq_one_letter_code
_entity_poly.pdbx_strand_id
1 'polypeptide(L)'
;MLKRMLAYAISKGIIFNNPAAAIEARYITQATSRDVALTAEEIGILLRGIYTSNMNRRHKLALHLLIICMVRKSELIEATWSEVIPGERMKMD
;
A
#
# COMPACT_ATOMS: atom_id res chain seq x y z
N MET A 1 2.24 -7.64 -14.48
CA MET A 1 2.67 -9.06 -14.47
C MET A 1 2.98 -9.59 -15.87
N LEU A 2 2.05 -9.47 -16.82
CA LEU A 2 2.18 -10.00 -18.19
C LEU A 2 3.49 -9.64 -18.93
N LYS A 3 3.90 -8.36 -18.91
CA LYS A 3 5.17 -7.91 -19.52
C LYS A 3 6.41 -8.65 -18.98
N ARG A 4 6.43 -8.96 -17.67
CA ARG A 4 7.52 -9.71 -17.02
C ARG A 4 7.49 -11.19 -17.39
N MET A 5 6.30 -11.80 -17.47
CA MET A 5 6.16 -13.19 -17.90
C MET A 5 6.63 -13.38 -19.35
N LEU A 6 6.24 -12.47 -20.25
CA LEU A 6 6.66 -12.53 -21.66
C LEU A 6 8.16 -12.26 -21.82
N ALA A 7 8.74 -11.35 -21.03
CA ALA A 7 10.19 -11.16 -21.01
C ALA A 7 10.94 -12.43 -20.54
N TYR A 8 10.39 -13.13 -19.55
CA TYR A 8 10.91 -14.42 -19.12
C TYR A 8 10.77 -15.50 -20.21
N ALA A 9 9.65 -15.56 -20.93
CA ALA A 9 9.45 -16.48 -22.04
C ALA A 9 10.46 -16.26 -23.18
N ILE A 10 10.84 -15.00 -23.46
CA ILE A 10 11.93 -14.66 -24.38
C ILE A 10 13.27 -15.17 -23.86
N SER A 11 13.59 -14.97 -22.58
CA SER A 11 14.83 -15.49 -21.99
C SER A 11 14.95 -17.03 -22.05
N LYS A 12 13.80 -17.72 -22.17
CA LYS A 12 13.71 -19.17 -22.35
C LYS A 12 13.60 -19.61 -23.81
N GLY A 13 13.63 -18.68 -24.76
CA GLY A 13 13.54 -18.98 -26.20
C GLY A 13 12.16 -19.48 -26.66
N ILE A 14 11.11 -19.31 -25.83
CA ILE A 14 9.76 -19.79 -26.16
C ILE A 14 9.08 -18.87 -27.18
N ILE A 15 9.37 -17.57 -27.10
CA ILE A 15 8.87 -16.55 -28.02
C ILE A 15 9.99 -15.56 -28.35
N PHE A 16 9.88 -14.88 -29.49
CA PHE A 16 10.93 -13.98 -29.98
C PHE A 16 10.70 -12.49 -29.68
N ASN A 17 9.46 -12.11 -29.37
CA ASN A 17 9.08 -10.73 -29.09
C ASN A 17 8.12 -10.63 -27.89
N ASN A 18 8.10 -9.47 -27.24
CA ASN A 18 7.20 -9.22 -26.12
C ASN A 18 6.03 -8.34 -26.62
N PRO A 19 4.87 -8.91 -26.98
CA PRO A 19 3.74 -8.11 -27.46
C PRO A 19 3.26 -7.11 -26.40
N ALA A 20 3.42 -7.41 -25.11
CA ALA A 20 3.10 -6.47 -24.04
C ALA A 20 4.13 -5.34 -23.87
N ALA A 21 5.29 -5.41 -24.53
CA ALA A 21 6.24 -4.30 -24.60
C ALA A 21 5.88 -3.30 -25.71
N ALA A 22 5.11 -3.72 -26.72
CA ALA A 22 4.65 -2.85 -27.81
C ALA A 22 3.43 -2.00 -27.44
N ILE A 23 2.77 -2.30 -26.31
CA ILE A 23 1.63 -1.51 -25.83
C ILE A 23 2.17 -0.27 -25.10
N GLU A 24 2.00 0.89 -25.72
CA GLU A 24 2.39 2.16 -25.10
C GLU A 24 1.44 2.54 -23.97
N ALA A 25 2.00 3.14 -22.91
CA ALA A 25 1.25 3.49 -21.69
C ALA A 25 0.00 4.35 -21.96
N ARG A 26 0.03 5.19 -23.00
CA ARG A 26 -1.09 6.04 -23.43
C ARG A 26 -2.37 5.28 -23.79
N TYR A 27 -2.28 4.01 -24.18
CA TYR A 27 -3.43 3.18 -24.52
C TYR A 27 -3.98 2.36 -23.34
N ILE A 28 -3.26 2.32 -22.20
CA ILE A 28 -3.62 1.49 -21.04
C ILE A 28 -4.29 2.34 -19.96
N THR A 29 -3.74 3.52 -19.67
CA THR A 29 -4.24 4.39 -18.59
C THR A 29 -3.83 5.83 -18.85
N GLN A 30 -4.79 6.75 -18.90
CA GLN A 30 -4.50 8.16 -18.72
C GLN A 30 -4.25 8.39 -17.23
N ALA A 31 -3.08 8.90 -16.87
CA ALA A 31 -2.78 9.27 -15.49
C ALA A 31 -3.69 10.44 -15.10
N THR A 32 -4.89 10.14 -14.60
CA THR A 32 -5.73 11.15 -13.97
C THR A 32 -5.04 11.54 -12.67
N SER A 33 -4.74 12.83 -12.50
CA SER A 33 -4.23 13.32 -11.22
C SER A 33 -5.25 12.98 -10.14
N ARG A 34 -4.89 12.07 -9.24
CA ARG A 34 -5.61 11.89 -7.98
C ARG A 34 -4.87 12.66 -6.92
N ASP A 35 -5.13 13.95 -6.87
CA ASP A 35 -4.70 14.80 -5.76
C ASP A 35 -5.93 15.35 -5.05
N VAL A 36 -6.50 14.53 -4.17
CA VAL A 36 -7.23 15.05 -3.02
C VAL A 36 -6.63 14.37 -1.80
N ALA A 37 -5.59 14.98 -1.25
CA ALA A 37 -5.17 14.66 0.11
C ALA A 37 -6.27 15.14 1.07
N LEU A 38 -6.58 14.34 2.07
CA LEU A 38 -7.55 14.74 3.09
C LEU A 38 -7.01 15.96 3.84
N THR A 39 -7.86 16.96 4.00
CA THR A 39 -7.61 18.09 4.89
C THR A 39 -7.57 17.62 6.35
N ALA A 40 -7.00 18.42 7.24
CA ALA A 40 -6.96 18.10 8.67
C ALA A 40 -8.37 17.89 9.27
N GLU A 41 -9.37 18.63 8.78
CA GLU A 41 -10.76 18.47 9.18
C GLU A 41 -11.32 17.11 8.76
N GLU A 42 -11.12 16.72 7.50
CA GLU A 42 -11.56 15.43 6.97
C GLU A 42 -10.87 14.26 7.67
N ILE A 43 -9.58 14.38 8.02
CA ILE A 43 -8.86 13.39 8.84
C ILE A 43 -9.53 13.26 10.21
N GLY A 44 -9.91 14.37 10.85
CA GLY A 44 -10.62 14.36 12.12
C GLY A 44 -11.99 13.68 12.03
N ILE A 45 -12.74 13.94 10.97
CA ILE A 45 -14.03 13.28 10.68
C ILE A 45 -13.81 11.77 10.46
N LEU A 46 -12.83 11.40 9.64
CA LEU A 46 -12.48 10.01 9.36
C LEU A 46 -12.11 9.24 10.62
N LEU A 47 -11.20 9.78 11.44
CA LEU A 47 -10.77 9.14 12.70
C LEU A 47 -11.95 8.93 13.64
N ARG A 48 -12.80 9.95 13.82
CA ARG A 48 -14.02 9.81 14.64
C ARG A 48 -14.93 8.71 14.10
N GLY A 49 -15.18 8.68 12.78
CA GLY A 49 -15.99 7.65 12.13
C GLY A 49 -15.42 6.24 12.29
N ILE A 50 -14.11 6.07 12.16
CA ILE A 50 -13.43 4.79 12.41
C ILE A 50 -13.68 4.34 13.85
N TYR A 51 -13.52 5.23 14.82
CA TYR A 51 -13.66 4.87 16.23
C TYR A 51 -15.12 4.61 16.66
N THR A 52 -16.10 5.29 16.09
CA THR A 52 -17.53 5.07 16.37
C THR A 52 -18.14 3.89 15.61
N SER A 53 -17.52 3.43 14.52
CA SER A 53 -17.98 2.27 13.75
C SER A 53 -17.95 0.96 14.55
N ASN A 54 -18.73 -0.04 14.12
CA ASN A 54 -18.72 -1.39 14.70
C ASN A 54 -17.53 -2.27 14.23
N MET A 55 -16.42 -1.65 13.78
CA MET A 55 -15.23 -2.38 13.32
C MET A 55 -14.47 -3.02 14.49
N ASN A 56 -13.78 -4.13 14.22
CA ASN A 56 -12.87 -4.74 15.19
C ASN A 56 -11.78 -3.74 15.61
N ARG A 57 -11.49 -3.66 16.92
CA ARG A 57 -10.45 -2.79 17.50
C ARG A 57 -9.10 -2.90 16.78
N ARG A 58 -8.71 -4.10 16.33
CA ARG A 58 -7.46 -4.30 15.58
C ARG A 58 -7.41 -3.47 14.29
N HIS A 59 -8.51 -3.42 13.54
CA HIS A 59 -8.59 -2.62 12.31
C HIS A 59 -8.59 -1.12 12.60
N LYS A 60 -9.26 -0.69 13.68
CA LYS A 60 -9.25 0.73 14.12
C LYS A 60 -7.82 1.19 14.42
N LEU A 61 -7.06 0.39 15.17
CA LEU A 61 -5.67 0.67 15.50
C LEU A 61 -4.77 0.66 14.26
N ALA A 62 -4.93 -0.32 13.37
CA ALA A 62 -4.15 -0.39 12.13
C ALA A 62 -4.37 0.83 11.24
N LEU A 63 -5.63 1.28 11.07
CA LEU A 63 -5.94 2.50 10.31
C LEU A 63 -5.36 3.75 10.98
N HIS A 64 -5.43 3.85 12.30
CA HIS A 64 -4.86 4.97 13.03
C HIS A 64 -3.33 5.01 12.89
N LEU A 65 -2.66 3.87 13.02
CA LEU A 65 -1.21 3.75 12.77
C LEU A 65 -0.85 4.14 11.35
N LEU A 66 -1.63 3.70 10.35
CA LEU A 66 -1.41 4.06 8.95
C LEU A 66 -1.49 5.58 8.73
N ILE A 67 -2.42 6.25 9.40
CA ILE A 67 -2.60 7.70 9.32
C ILE A 67 -1.43 8.45 9.99
N ILE A 68 -0.93 7.96 11.14
CA ILE A 68 0.17 8.62 11.87
C ILE A 68 1.53 8.36 11.21
N CYS A 69 1.79 7.12 10.78
CA CYS A 69 3.08 6.74 10.20
C CYS A 69 3.19 7.12 8.72
N MET A 70 2.06 7.33 8.02
CA MET A 70 1.99 7.60 6.57
C MET A 70 2.76 6.58 5.71
N VAL A 71 2.84 5.34 6.15
CA VAL A 71 3.46 4.22 5.41
C VAL A 71 2.45 3.54 4.50
N ARG A 72 2.92 2.70 3.58
CA ARG A 72 2.01 1.87 2.77
C ARG A 72 1.38 0.78 3.62
N LYS A 73 0.18 0.34 3.22
CA LYS A 73 -0.50 -0.81 3.86
C LYS A 73 0.40 -2.05 3.94
N SER A 74 1.15 -2.36 2.87
CA SER A 74 2.05 -3.52 2.85
C SER A 74 3.20 -3.35 3.84
N GLU A 75 3.80 -2.17 3.90
CA GLU A 75 4.88 -1.85 4.85
C GLU A 75 4.41 -1.99 6.29
N LEU A 76 3.20 -1.50 6.63
CA LEU A 76 2.64 -1.66 7.98
C LEU A 76 2.34 -3.12 8.33
N ILE A 77 1.91 -3.94 7.36
CA ILE A 77 1.56 -5.35 7.59
C ILE A 77 2.81 -6.23 7.72
N GLU A 78 3.85 -5.92 6.95
CA GLU A 78 5.10 -6.68 6.92
C GLU A 78 6.13 -6.15 7.93
N ALA A 79 5.77 -5.13 8.72
CA ALA A 79 6.62 -4.53 9.74
C ALA A 79 7.07 -5.56 10.78
N THR A 80 8.35 -5.52 11.09
CA THR A 80 9.04 -6.37 12.06
C THR A 80 9.17 -5.67 13.41
N TRP A 81 9.34 -6.44 14.49
CA TRP A 81 9.52 -5.88 15.82
C TRP A 81 10.76 -4.99 15.94
N SER A 82 11.79 -5.18 15.11
CA SER A 82 12.96 -4.31 15.04
C SER A 82 12.65 -2.89 14.56
N GLU A 83 11.56 -2.69 13.83
CA GLU A 83 11.13 -1.39 13.31
C GLU A 83 10.21 -0.65 14.29
N VAL A 84 9.72 -1.35 15.30
CA VAL A 84 8.90 -0.79 16.39
C VAL A 84 9.84 -0.51 17.56
N ILE A 85 10.06 0.75 17.90
CA ILE A 85 10.81 1.11 19.11
C ILE A 85 9.83 1.11 20.29
N PRO A 86 9.81 0.09 21.16
CA PRO A 86 8.99 0.16 22.36
C PRO A 86 9.55 1.26 23.27
N GLY A 87 8.75 2.29 23.53
CA GLY A 87 9.08 3.28 24.56
C GLY A 87 9.09 2.60 25.94
N GLU A 88 10.29 2.39 26.50
CA GLU A 88 10.69 2.00 27.88
C GLU A 88 9.89 0.92 28.66
N ARG A 89 8.76 0.41 28.17
CA ARG A 89 7.81 -0.39 28.95
C ARG A 89 7.57 -1.81 28.43
N MET A 90 8.13 -2.20 27.30
CA MET A 90 8.18 -3.62 26.92
C MET A 90 9.52 -4.21 27.34
N LYS A 91 9.62 -4.57 28.63
CA LYS A 91 10.49 -5.68 29.00
C LYS A 91 9.79 -6.94 28.51
N MET A 92 10.37 -7.58 27.51
CA MET A 92 9.98 -8.93 27.10
C MET A 92 10.65 -9.89 28.08
N ASP A 93 9.82 -10.61 28.84
CA ASP A 93 10.21 -11.86 29.50
C ASP A 93 10.23 -13.00 28.46
#